data_AF-A0A928W682-F1
#
_entry.id   AF-A0A928W682-F1
#
_cell.length_a   1.000
_cell.length_b   1.000
_cell.length_c   1.000
_cell.angle_alpha   90.00
_cell.angle_beta   90.00
_cell.angle_gamma   90.00
#
_symmetry.space_group_name_H-M   'P 1'
#
loop_
_entity.id
_entity.type
_entity.pdbx_description
1 polymer ?
#
loop_
_entity_poly.entity_id
_entity_poly.type
_entity_poly.pdbx_seq_one_letter_code
_entity_poly.pdbx_strand_id
1 'polypeptide(L)' 'MTARVLGSYRELKPYWLDKIASRDKQKLKESIDKILTGDFQRVIMAHGTIVEDNAKQQLSARYRWLLD' A
#
# COMPACT_ATOMS: atom_id res chain seq x y z
N MET A 1 -6.68 -10.19 29.04
CA MET A 1 -7.67 -10.51 27.99
C MET A 1 -6.91 -10.77 26.70
N THR A 2 -6.73 -12.04 26.33
CA THR A 2 -5.93 -12.44 25.15
C THR A 2 -6.86 -12.62 23.95
N ALA A 3 -6.94 -11.62 23.07
CA ALA A 3 -7.59 -11.78 21.78
C ALA A 3 -6.65 -12.53 20.83
N ARG A 4 -6.93 -13.82 20.60
CA ARG A 4 -6.42 -14.57 19.44
C ARG A 4 -7.05 -13.96 18.19
N VAL A 5 -6.31 -13.10 17.49
CA VAL A 5 -6.71 -12.60 16.18
C VAL A 5 -6.36 -13.65 15.14
N LEU A 6 -7.39 -14.40 14.77
CA LEU A 6 -7.42 -15.41 13.72
C LEU A 6 -6.95 -14.83 12.38
N GLY A 7 -5.84 -15.36 11.87
CA GLY A 7 -5.75 -15.88 10.50
C GLY A 7 -5.76 -14.92 9.31
N SER A 8 -5.97 -13.60 9.46
CA SER A 8 -6.04 -12.67 8.32
C SER A 8 -4.84 -11.72 8.19
N TYR A 9 -3.71 -12.01 8.85
CA TYR A 9 -2.50 -11.17 8.85
C TYR A 9 -1.42 -11.60 7.83
N ARG A 10 -1.80 -12.38 6.81
CA ARG A 10 -0.87 -12.85 5.76
C ARG A 10 -1.14 -12.28 4.37
N GLU A 11 -2.22 -11.53 4.20
CA GLU A 11 -2.57 -10.94 2.92
C GLU A 11 -2.90 -9.47 3.11
N LEU A 12 -2.21 -8.64 2.32
CA LEU A 12 -2.55 -7.24 2.05
C LEU A 12 -3.95 -7.21 1.43
N LYS A 13 -4.99 -7.29 2.27
CA LYS A 13 -6.38 -7.25 1.82
C LYS A 13 -6.72 -5.82 1.39
N PRO A 14 -7.15 -5.62 0.13
CA PRO A 14 -7.44 -4.32 -0.45
C PRO A 14 -8.59 -3.56 0.23
N TYR A 15 -9.35 -4.23 1.10
CA TYR A 15 -10.57 -3.72 1.73
C TYR A 15 -10.43 -2.38 2.49
N TRP A 16 -9.24 -2.06 3.01
CA TRP A 16 -9.00 -0.77 3.66
C TRP A 16 -8.69 0.35 2.65
N LEU A 17 -7.98 0.02 1.56
CA LEU A 17 -7.67 0.95 0.49
C LEU A 17 -8.89 1.28 -0.36
N ASP A 18 -9.79 0.31 -0.59
CA ASP A 18 -11.05 0.53 -1.31
C ASP A 18 -11.94 1.60 -0.65
N LYS A 19 -11.92 1.69 0.69
CA LYS A 19 -12.69 2.66 1.46
C LYS A 19 -12.10 4.08 1.40
N ILE A 20 -10.78 4.20 1.19
CA ILE A 20 -10.09 5.49 0.99
C ILE A 20 -10.16 5.92 -0.50
N ALA A 21 -10.17 4.96 -1.43
CA ALA A 21 -10.04 5.17 -2.86
C ALA A 21 -11.29 5.71 -3.59
N SER A 22 -12.42 5.85 -2.91
CA SER A 22 -13.69 6.14 -3.60
C SER A 22 -13.96 7.63 -3.87
N ARG A 23 -13.16 8.57 -3.36
CA ARG A 23 -13.45 10.01 -3.50
C ARG A 23 -12.73 10.74 -4.63
N ASP A 24 -11.46 10.40 -4.90
CA ASP A 24 -10.67 11.09 -5.92
C ASP A 24 -9.52 10.19 -6.41
N LYS A 25 -9.82 9.33 -7.39
CA LYS A 25 -8.84 8.43 -8.00
C LYS A 25 -7.69 9.19 -8.68
N GLN A 26 -7.97 10.38 -9.20
CA GLN A 26 -6.97 11.20 -9.89
C GLN A 26 -5.92 11.74 -8.91
N LYS A 27 -6.35 12.33 -7.80
CA LYS A 27 -5.41 12.77 -6.76
C LYS A 27 -4.62 11.62 -6.16
N LEU A 28 -5.23 10.43 -6.05
CA LEU A 28 -4.51 9.24 -5.62
C LEU A 28 -3.42 8.85 -6.62
N LYS A 29 -3.73 8.84 -7.93
CA LYS A 29 -2.75 8.55 -9.00
C LYS A 29 -1.57 9.52 -8.95
N GLU A 30 -1.85 10.83 -8.89
CA GLU A 30 -0.83 11.89 -8.80
C GLU A 30 0.06 11.73 -7.55
N SER A 31 -0.54 11.40 -6.41
CA SER A 31 0.21 11.19 -5.17
C SER A 31 1.13 9.98 -5.25
N ILE A 32 0.65 8.87 -5.83
CA ILE A 32 1.45 7.66 -5.99
C ILE A 32 2.59 7.88 -7.00
N ASP A 33 2.33 8.55 -8.12
CA ASP A 33 3.36 8.88 -9.11
C ASP A 33 4.49 9.75 -8.49
N LYS A 34 4.11 10.75 -7.69
CA LYS A 34 5.05 11.59 -6.96
C LYS A 34 5.87 10.82 -5.92
N ILE A 35 5.30 9.80 -5.28
CA ILE A 35 6.05 8.95 -4.36
C ILE A 35 7.03 8.07 -5.15
N LEU A 36 6.59 7.46 -6.25
CA LEU A 36 7.39 6.55 -7.08
C LEU A 36 8.56 7.24 -7.80
N THR A 37 8.46 8.55 -8.07
CA THR A 37 9.59 9.33 -8.60
C THR A 37 10.69 9.58 -7.56
N GLY A 38 10.38 9.54 -6.27
CA GLY A 38 11.36 9.68 -5.18
C GLY A 38 12.33 8.51 -5.09
N ASP A 39 13.55 8.76 -4.61
CA ASP A 39 14.54 7.71 -4.34
C ASP A 39 14.34 7.14 -2.93
N PHE A 40 13.63 6.01 -2.84
CA PHE A 40 13.41 5.29 -1.59
C PHE A 40 13.63 3.80 -1.80
N GLN A 41 14.19 3.16 -0.77
CA GLN A 41 14.47 1.72 -0.78
C GLN A 41 13.50 0.94 0.10
N ARG A 42 12.89 1.59 1.10
CA ARG A 42 12.05 0.94 2.11
C ARG A 42 10.70 1.63 2.25
N VAL A 43 9.66 0.86 2.56
CA VAL A 43 8.31 1.35 2.87
C VAL A 43 7.91 0.88 4.26
N ILE A 44 7.64 1.82 5.15
CA ILE A 44 7.14 1.54 6.51
C ILE A 44 5.62 1.65 6.47
N MET A 45 4.92 0.52 6.64
CA MET A 45 3.46 0.51 6.70
C MET A 45 3.01 1.06 8.05
N ALA A 46 1.91 1.82 8.05
CA ALA A 46 1.27 2.30 9.28
C ALA A 46 0.89 1.17 10.26
N HIS A 47 0.70 -0.05 9.75
CA HIS A 47 0.42 -1.24 10.55
C HIS A 47 1.51 -2.30 10.37
N GLY A 48 2.57 -2.18 11.18
CA GLY A 48 3.42 -3.28 11.65
C GLY A 48 4.34 -3.98 10.66
N THR A 49 4.26 -3.69 9.36
CA THR A 49 5.08 -4.34 8.34
C THR A 49 6.01 -3.33 7.69
N ILE A 50 7.29 -3.68 7.58
CA ILE A 50 8.27 -2.91 6.83
C ILE A 50 8.61 -3.73 5.59
N VAL A 51 8.55 -3.09 4.41
CA VAL A 51 9.06 -3.66 3.17
C VAL A 51 10.47 -3.11 2.98
N GLU A 52 11.47 -3.96 3.21
CA GLU A 52 12.88 -3.55 3.17
C GLU A 52 13.48 -3.63 1.76
N ASP A 53 13.13 -4.67 0.99
CA ASP A 53 13.69 -4.91 -0.33
C ASP A 53 12.67 -4.70 -1.45
N ASN A 54 13.13 -4.19 -2.59
CA ASN A 54 12.33 -3.96 -3.78
C ASN A 54 11.05 -3.14 -3.50
N ALA A 55 11.08 -2.27 -2.49
CA ALA A 55 9.87 -1.63 -1.97
C ALA A 55 9.16 -0.79 -3.04
N LYS A 56 9.91 -0.11 -3.91
CA LYS A 56 9.35 0.63 -5.05
C LYS A 56 8.62 -0.29 -6.04
N GLN A 57 9.24 -1.42 -6.42
CA GLN A 57 8.63 -2.39 -7.34
C GLN A 57 7.36 -3.02 -6.75
N GLN A 58 7.42 -3.39 -5.47
CA GLN A 58 6.27 -3.94 -4.75
C GLN A 58 5.14 -2.92 -4.64
N LEU A 59 5.46 -1.65 -4.35
CA LEU A 59 4.48 -0.56 -4.31
C LEU A 59 3.84 -0.32 -5.69
N SER A 60 4.65 -0.23 -6.75
CA SER A 60 4.15 -0.08 -8.13
C SER A 60 3.22 -1.22 -8.55
N ALA A 61 3.56 -2.47 -8.23
CA ALA A 61 2.72 -3.62 -8.54
C ALA A 61 1.35 -3.55 -7.85
N ARG A 62 1.30 -3.05 -6.61
CA ARG A 62 0.07 -2.90 -5.82
C ARG A 62 -0.83 -1.79 -6.34
N TYR A 63 -0.27 -0.72 -6.89
CA TYR A 63 -1.01 0.39 -7.48
C TYR A 63 -1.17 0.30 -8.99
N ARG A 64 -0.81 -0.84 -9.62
CA ARG A 64 -0.93 -0.99 -11.08
C ARG A 64 -2.34 -0.74 -11.60
N TRP A 65 -3.37 -1.13 -10.84
CA TRP A 65 -4.78 -0.88 -11.16
C TRP A 65 -5.17 0.62 -11.20
N LEU A 66 -4.33 1.48 -10.63
CA LEU A 66 -4.51 2.93 -10.58
C LEU A 66 -3.60 3.68 -11.57
N LEU A 67 -2.47 3.07 -11.94
CA LEU A 67 -1.47 3.66 -12.83
C LEU A 67 -1.77 3.40 -14.31
N ASP A 68 -2.41 2.27 -14.64
CA ASP A 68 -3.03 2.00 -15.95
C ASP A 68 -4.13 3.03 -16.25
#